data_AF-A0A6U6KRI9-F1
#
_entry.id   AF-A0A6U6KRI9-F1
#
_cell.length_a   1.000
_cell.length_b   1.000
_cell.length_c   1.000
_cell.angle_alpha   90.00
_cell.angle_beta   90.00
_cell.angle_gamma   90.00
#
_symmetry.space_group_name_H-M   'P 1'
#
loop_
_entity.id
_entity.type
_entity.pdbx_description
1 polymer ?
#
loop_
_entity_poly.entity_id
_entity_poly.type
_entity_poly.pdbx_seq_one_letter_code
_entity_poly.pdbx_strand_id
1 'polypeptide(L)'
;MYNIDRRKKQNNYLKAAGIKVICIFQSPPESLRLSLLKEKTTPFIMLADPKRTVYKKYQVRRSKVGILLGAVNAVSSGKTMQIAKFITKKSMKSEGKVDSLPADFLIDETGVIVDMIQARHVNDFMPWERIEAFIPEGCRCNCEHPECLSPTCRAYNEERIRQSKNDGIFCG
;
A
#
# COMPACT_ATOMS: atom_id res chain seq x y z
N MET A 1 -10.86 0.25 -0.57
CA MET A 1 -10.27 1.02 0.53
C MET A 1 -8.76 0.97 0.33
N TYR A 2 -8.10 2.12 0.35
CA TYR A 2 -6.63 2.17 0.47
C TYR A 2 -6.31 1.63 1.86
N ASN A 3 -5.48 0.59 2.01
CA ASN A 3 -5.15 0.05 3.33
C ASN A 3 -4.17 1.03 4.02
N ILE A 4 -4.73 2.11 4.58
CA ILE A 4 -3.99 3.21 5.18
C ILE A 4 -3.18 2.72 6.39
N ASP A 5 -3.68 1.76 7.16
CA ASP A 5 -2.96 1.21 8.32
C ASP A 5 -1.72 0.42 7.91
N ARG A 6 -1.82 -0.42 6.86
CA ARG A 6 -0.65 -1.05 6.23
C ARG A 6 0.35 0.01 5.77
N ARG A 7 -0.12 1.05 5.06
CA ARG A 7 0.73 2.14 4.55
C ARG A 7 1.36 2.96 5.69
N LYS A 8 0.67 3.17 6.80
CA LYS A 8 1.19 3.88 7.98
C LYS A 8 2.35 3.12 8.60
N LYS A 9 2.17 1.81 8.83
CA LYS A 9 3.25 0.94 9.32
C LYS A 9 4.42 0.94 8.33
N GLN A 10 4.16 0.74 7.04
CA GLN A 10 5.18 0.76 5.99
C GLN A 10 5.95 2.08 5.89
N ASN A 11 5.26 3.21 6.01
CA ASN A 11 5.86 4.52 5.74
C ASN A 11 6.93 4.90 6.75
N ASN A 12 6.81 4.51 8.03
CA ASN A 12 7.85 4.81 9.01
C ASN A 12 9.16 4.10 8.65
N TYR A 13 9.09 2.84 8.20
CA TYR A 13 10.26 2.09 7.73
C TYR A 13 10.86 2.72 6.46
N LEU A 14 10.01 3.04 5.48
CA LEU A 14 10.47 3.63 4.22
C LEU A 14 11.10 5.01 4.44
N LYS A 15 10.52 5.83 5.32
CA LYS A 15 11.07 7.13 5.69
C LYS A 15 12.44 7.00 6.35
N ALA A 16 12.62 6.02 7.24
CA ALA A 16 13.92 5.74 7.87
C ALA A 16 14.98 5.31 6.85
N ALA A 17 14.56 4.59 5.80
CA ALA A 17 15.41 4.20 4.68
C ALA A 17 15.63 5.32 3.63
N GLY A 18 15.20 6.57 3.91
CA GLY A 18 15.32 7.69 2.97
C GLY A 18 14.32 7.67 1.81
N ILE A 19 13.37 6.73 1.80
CA ILE A 19 12.38 6.57 0.73
C ILE A 19 11.17 7.47 0.99
N LYS A 20 10.78 8.23 -0.04
CA LYS A 20 9.60 9.09 0.00
C LYS A 20 8.40 8.38 -0.63
N VAL A 21 7.31 8.27 0.13
CA VAL A 21 6.05 7.71 -0.38
C VAL A 21 5.11 8.84 -0.81
N ILE A 22 4.71 8.81 -2.08
CA ILE A 22 3.76 9.76 -2.66
C ILE A 22 2.52 8.98 -3.12
N CYS A 23 1.35 9.38 -2.64
CA CYS A 23 0.07 8.77 -2.97
C CYS A 23 -0.76 9.75 -3.80
N ILE A 24 -1.17 9.36 -5.01
CA ILE A 24 -1.91 10.23 -5.93
C ILE A 24 -3.33 9.73 -6.07
N PHE A 25 -4.31 10.59 -5.82
CA PHE A 25 -5.74 10.25 -5.81
C PHE A 25 -6.50 11.01 -6.87
N GLN A 26 -7.44 10.35 -7.57
CA GLN A 26 -8.34 11.03 -8.52
C GLN A 26 -9.40 11.93 -7.85
N SER A 27 -9.46 11.94 -6.51
CA SER A 27 -10.42 12.78 -5.80
C SER A 27 -9.98 14.25 -5.82
N PRO A 28 -10.93 15.20 -5.83
CA PRO A 28 -10.60 16.62 -5.74
C PRO A 28 -9.98 16.96 -4.37
N PRO A 29 -9.20 18.06 -4.28
CA PRO A 29 -8.51 18.47 -3.05
C PRO A 29 -9.41 18.57 -1.81
N GLU A 30 -10.65 19.00 -1.97
CA GLU A 30 -11.65 19.18 -0.90
C GLU A 30 -12.01 17.83 -0.28
N SER A 31 -12.27 16.82 -1.13
CA SER A 31 -12.54 15.44 -0.69
C SER A 31 -11.32 14.82 0.01
N LEU A 32 -10.11 15.15 -0.46
CA LEU A 32 -8.86 14.70 0.15
C LEU A 32 -8.67 15.34 1.54
N ARG A 33 -8.88 16.65 1.66
CA ARG A 33 -8.85 17.39 2.93
C ARG A 33 -9.82 16.82 3.96
N LEU A 34 -11.06 16.55 3.56
CA LEU A 34 -12.06 15.94 4.46
C LEU A 34 -11.64 14.55 4.95
N SER A 35 -10.90 13.80 4.13
CA SER A 35 -10.34 12.50 4.52
C SER A 35 -9.17 12.66 5.49
N LEU A 36 -8.30 13.63 5.23
CA LEU A 36 -7.16 13.99 6.10
C LEU A 36 -7.61 14.49 7.47
N LEU A 37 -8.69 15.27 7.56
CA LEU A 37 -9.21 15.76 8.84
C LEU A 37 -9.70 14.64 9.77
N LYS A 38 -10.07 13.47 9.21
CA LYS A 38 -10.43 12.27 9.99
C LYS A 38 -9.20 11.47 10.39
N GLU A 39 -8.14 11.54 9.59
CA GLU A 39 -6.88 10.81 9.75
C GLU A 39 -5.88 11.72 10.47
N LYS A 40 -5.88 11.72 11.82
CA LYS A 40 -5.09 12.63 12.68
C LYS A 40 -3.61 12.80 12.28
N THR A 41 -3.00 11.79 11.65
CA THR A 41 -1.68 11.88 11.02
C THR A 41 -1.65 11.02 9.76
N THR A 42 -1.28 11.64 8.63
CA THR A 42 -0.95 10.90 7.41
C THR A 42 0.55 10.96 7.19
N PRO A 43 1.27 9.82 7.23
CA PRO A 43 2.73 9.85 7.27
C PRO A 43 3.35 9.99 5.87
N PHE A 44 2.55 10.01 4.81
CA PHE A 44 2.96 10.11 3.41
C PHE A 44 2.35 11.33 2.71
N ILE A 45 2.97 11.75 1.61
CA ILE A 45 2.47 12.86 0.79
C ILE A 45 1.24 12.39 0.02
N MET A 46 0.17 13.18 0.02
CA MET A 46 -1.04 12.92 -0.75
C MET A 46 -1.26 14.03 -1.79
N LEU A 47 -1.43 13.66 -3.05
CA LEU A 47 -1.70 14.58 -4.16
C LEU A 47 -3.06 14.29 -4.77
N ALA A 48 -3.80 15.34 -5.12
CA ALA A 48 -5.04 15.24 -5.88
C ALA A 48 -4.76 15.39 -7.39
N ASP A 49 -5.29 14.48 -8.20
CA ASP A 49 -5.22 14.51 -9.66
C ASP A 49 -6.60 14.21 -10.30
N PRO A 50 -7.60 15.09 -10.09
CA PRO A 50 -8.95 14.88 -10.62
C PRO A 50 -9.00 14.87 -12.16
N LYS A 51 -8.08 15.58 -12.82
CA LYS A 51 -7.94 15.61 -14.28
C LYS A 51 -7.18 14.39 -14.84
N ARG A 52 -6.61 13.56 -13.96
CA ARG A 52 -5.86 12.35 -14.29
C ARG A 52 -4.63 12.61 -15.16
N THR A 53 -4.02 13.78 -15.03
CA THR A 53 -2.84 14.16 -15.82
C THR A 53 -1.67 13.22 -15.50
N VAL A 54 -1.46 12.91 -14.23
CA VAL A 54 -0.39 11.99 -13.78
C VAL A 54 -0.74 10.56 -14.17
N TYR A 55 -1.97 10.12 -13.94
CA TYR A 55 -2.41 8.78 -14.33
C TYR A 55 -2.19 8.50 -15.82
N LYS A 56 -2.45 9.49 -16.69
CA LYS A 56 -2.18 9.38 -18.13
C LYS A 56 -0.68 9.34 -18.43
N LYS A 57 0.11 10.22 -17.81
CA LYS A 57 1.58 10.26 -17.99
C LYS A 57 2.25 8.93 -17.60
N TYR A 58 1.77 8.30 -16.53
CA TYR A 58 2.23 7.00 -16.03
C TYR A 58 1.47 5.81 -16.67
N GLN A 59 0.64 6.06 -17.68
CA GLN A 59 -0.11 5.05 -18.44
C GLN A 59 -0.91 4.08 -17.56
N VAL A 60 -1.46 4.58 -16.45
CA VAL A 60 -2.29 3.79 -15.53
C VAL A 60 -3.62 3.46 -16.20
N ARG A 61 -3.86 2.17 -16.44
CA ARG A 61 -5.03 1.69 -17.18
C ARG A 61 -6.32 1.90 -16.39
N ARG A 62 -7.37 2.23 -17.13
CA ARG A 62 -8.75 2.15 -16.63
C ARG A 62 -9.17 0.68 -16.60
N SER A 63 -9.84 0.25 -15.54
CA SER A 63 -10.44 -1.08 -15.46
C SER A 63 -11.76 -1.01 -14.70
N LYS A 64 -12.84 -0.70 -15.43
CA LYS A 64 -14.20 -0.71 -14.87
C LYS A 64 -14.63 -2.12 -14.49
N VAL A 65 -14.26 -3.11 -15.31
CA VAL A 65 -14.51 -4.54 -15.05
C VAL A 65 -13.77 -5.01 -13.81
N GLY A 66 -12.49 -4.63 -13.66
CA GLY A 66 -11.70 -4.99 -12.48
C GLY A 66 -12.24 -4.38 -11.18
N ILE A 67 -12.79 -3.17 -11.24
CA ILE A 67 -13.48 -2.56 -10.09
C ILE A 67 -14.78 -3.29 -9.76
N LEU A 68 -15.59 -3.63 -10.77
CA LEU A 68 -16.85 -4.36 -10.58
C LEU A 68 -16.61 -5.76 -10.00
N LEU A 69 -15.67 -6.52 -10.58
CA LEU A 69 -15.27 -7.84 -10.07
C LEU A 69 -14.66 -7.74 -8.66
N GLY A 70 -13.85 -6.70 -8.40
CA GLY A 70 -13.32 -6.43 -7.07
C GLY A 70 -14.42 -6.14 -6.03
N ALA A 71 -15.50 -5.47 -6.44
CA ALA A 71 -16.66 -5.23 -5.58
C ALA A 71 -17.43 -6.51 -5.29
N VAL A 72 -17.69 -7.33 -6.30
CA VAL A 72 -18.40 -8.62 -6.18
C VAL A 72 -17.61 -9.60 -5.31
N ASN A 73 -16.30 -9.72 -5.54
CA ASN A 73 -15.43 -10.60 -4.76
C ASN A 73 -15.30 -10.17 -3.28
N ALA A 74 -15.32 -8.86 -3.00
CA ALA A 74 -15.32 -8.37 -1.62
C ALA A 74 -16.62 -8.69 -0.87
N VAL A 75 -17.76 -8.69 -1.58
CA VAL A 75 -19.06 -9.11 -1.02
C VAL A 75 -19.07 -10.61 -0.73
N SER A 76 -18.60 -11.43 -1.66
CA SER A 76 -18.64 -12.89 -1.53
C SER A 76 -17.62 -13.45 -0.52
N SER A 77 -16.49 -12.78 -0.30
CA SER A 77 -15.44 -13.26 0.60
C SER A 77 -15.66 -12.88 2.08
N GLY A 78 -16.82 -12.32 2.46
CA GLY A 78 -17.08 -11.84 3.82
C GLY A 78 -16.16 -10.70 4.30
N LYS A 79 -15.27 -10.19 3.43
CA LYS A 79 -14.30 -9.15 3.76
C LYS A 79 -14.98 -7.80 3.62
N THR A 80 -15.45 -7.33 4.77
CA THR A 80 -15.91 -5.98 5.09
C THR A 80 -16.99 -5.44 4.14
N MET A 81 -18.25 -5.51 4.57
CA MET A 81 -19.44 -4.85 4.00
C MET A 81 -19.24 -3.35 3.67
N GLN A 82 -18.20 -2.72 4.23
CA GLN A 82 -17.74 -1.37 3.91
C GLN A 82 -17.15 -1.24 2.51
N ILE A 83 -16.49 -2.27 1.95
CA ILE A 83 -15.92 -2.27 0.59
C ILE A 83 -17.06 -2.22 -0.44
N ALA A 84 -18.05 -3.10 -0.26
CA ALA A 84 -19.25 -3.16 -1.07
C ALA A 84 -20.04 -1.84 -1.02
N LYS A 85 -20.28 -1.32 0.20
CA LYS A 85 -20.98 -0.05 0.42
C LYS A 85 -20.20 1.16 -0.12
N PHE A 86 -18.87 1.16 -0.10
CA PHE A 86 -18.09 2.30 -0.61
C PHE A 86 -18.02 2.32 -2.14
N ILE A 87 -17.82 1.16 -2.78
CA ILE A 87 -17.82 1.07 -4.25
C ILE A 87 -19.21 1.46 -4.80
N THR A 88 -20.29 0.93 -4.20
CA THR A 88 -21.66 1.27 -4.61
C THR A 88 -22.03 2.73 -4.28
N LYS A 89 -21.72 3.23 -3.07
CA LYS A 89 -22.15 4.58 -2.63
C LYS A 89 -21.30 5.72 -3.19
N LYS A 90 -19.98 5.55 -3.41
CA LYS A 90 -19.16 6.56 -4.13
C LYS A 90 -19.40 6.51 -5.64
N SER A 91 -19.57 5.33 -6.26
CA SER A 91 -19.94 5.27 -7.68
C SER A 91 -21.27 5.97 -7.97
N MET A 92 -22.16 6.12 -6.98
CA MET A 92 -23.42 6.85 -7.09
C MET A 92 -23.39 8.31 -6.63
N LYS A 93 -22.36 8.77 -5.87
CA LYS A 93 -22.35 10.13 -5.28
C LYS A 93 -21.04 10.92 -5.40
N SER A 94 -19.94 10.38 -5.92
CA SER A 94 -18.70 11.16 -6.04
C SER A 94 -18.50 11.72 -7.45
N GLU A 95 -18.24 13.02 -7.51
CA GLU A 95 -17.83 13.83 -8.68
C GLU A 95 -16.54 13.34 -9.38
N GLY A 96 -15.96 12.22 -8.94
CA GLY A 96 -14.88 11.52 -9.63
C GLY A 96 -15.27 10.06 -9.89
N LYS A 97 -15.25 9.64 -11.17
CA LYS A 97 -15.43 8.23 -11.56
C LYS A 97 -14.19 7.44 -11.13
N VAL A 98 -14.28 6.65 -10.06
CA VAL A 98 -13.25 5.66 -9.73
C VAL A 98 -13.34 4.57 -10.78
N ASP A 99 -12.50 4.65 -11.81
CA ASP A 99 -12.53 3.75 -12.96
C ASP A 99 -11.17 3.05 -13.19
N SER A 100 -10.23 3.20 -12.26
CA SER A 100 -8.87 2.69 -12.35
C SER A 100 -8.51 1.91 -11.09
N LEU A 101 -7.80 0.81 -11.27
CA LEU A 101 -7.25 0.04 -10.17
C LEU A 101 -5.97 0.71 -9.65
N PRO A 102 -5.52 0.39 -8.41
CA PRO A 102 -4.26 0.89 -7.89
C PRO A 102 -3.08 0.58 -8.82
N ALA A 103 -2.07 1.45 -8.80
CA ALA A 103 -0.80 1.17 -9.42
C ALA A 103 0.31 1.70 -8.50
N ASP A 104 1.36 0.89 -8.33
CA ASP A 104 2.54 1.21 -7.53
C ASP A 104 3.75 1.29 -8.46
N PHE A 105 4.59 2.30 -8.25
CA PHE A 105 5.80 2.56 -9.01
C PHE A 105 6.96 2.76 -8.03
N LEU A 106 8.11 2.14 -8.31
CA LEU A 106 9.38 2.42 -7.65
C LEU A 106 10.21 3.28 -8.60
N ILE A 107 10.62 4.45 -8.10
CA ILE A 107 11.35 5.46 -8.87
C ILE A 107 12.64 5.74 -8.12
N ASP A 108 13.78 5.57 -8.80
CA ASP A 108 15.10 5.84 -8.23
C ASP A 108 15.39 7.35 -8.15
N GLU A 109 16.54 7.70 -7.58
CA GLU A 109 17.02 9.08 -7.42
C GLU A 109 17.29 9.81 -8.74
N THR A 110 17.46 9.08 -9.84
CA THR A 110 17.61 9.66 -11.19
C THR A 110 16.26 9.95 -11.85
N GLY A 111 15.16 9.51 -11.22
CA GLY A 111 13.80 9.68 -11.72
C GLY A 111 13.35 8.57 -12.67
N VAL A 112 14.06 7.45 -12.73
CA VAL A 112 13.72 6.30 -13.59
C VAL A 112 12.80 5.35 -12.83
N ILE A 113 11.76 4.87 -13.51
CA ILE A 113 10.90 3.79 -12.99
C ILE A 113 11.69 2.48 -13.11
N VAL A 114 12.18 1.98 -11.99
CA VAL A 114 12.92 0.71 -11.93
C VAL A 114 12.01 -0.49 -11.69
N ASP A 115 10.80 -0.24 -11.16
CA ASP A 115 9.83 -1.30 -10.96
C ASP A 115 8.38 -0.79 -10.92
N MET A 116 7.41 -1.63 -11.30
CA MET A 116 5.99 -1.27 -11.25
C MET A 116 5.01 -2.45 -11.10
N ILE A 117 3.83 -2.14 -10.56
CA ILE A 117 2.65 -3.00 -10.57
C ILE A 117 1.43 -2.18 -10.99
N GLN A 118 0.70 -2.67 -11.99
CA GLN A 118 -0.69 -2.30 -12.23
C GLN A 118 -1.60 -3.40 -11.68
N ALA A 119 -2.44 -3.03 -10.72
CA ALA A 119 -3.31 -3.98 -10.03
C ALA A 119 -4.33 -4.64 -10.98
N ARG A 120 -4.63 -5.92 -10.73
CA ARG A 120 -5.75 -6.66 -11.32
C ARG A 120 -6.96 -6.67 -10.38
N HIS A 121 -6.72 -6.58 -9.08
CA HIS A 121 -7.72 -6.49 -8.02
C HIS A 121 -7.49 -5.28 -7.12
N VAL A 122 -8.53 -4.83 -6.43
CA VAL A 122 -8.50 -3.64 -5.57
C VAL A 122 -7.52 -3.71 -4.39
N ASN A 123 -7.01 -4.92 -4.07
CA ASN A 123 -6.08 -5.18 -2.98
C ASN A 123 -4.67 -5.52 -3.48
N ASP A 124 -4.41 -5.48 -4.79
CA ASP A 124 -3.07 -5.70 -5.31
C ASP A 124 -2.23 -4.45 -5.06
N PHE A 125 -1.07 -4.66 -4.44
CA PHE A 125 -0.08 -3.64 -4.14
C PHE A 125 1.30 -4.23 -4.36
N MET A 126 2.34 -3.39 -4.41
CA MET A 126 3.72 -3.84 -4.43
C MET A 126 3.98 -4.82 -3.25
N PRO A 127 4.40 -6.07 -3.55
CA PRO A 127 4.90 -7.00 -2.56
C PRO A 127 6.06 -6.38 -1.80
N TRP A 128 6.16 -6.70 -0.52
CA TRP A 128 7.19 -6.07 0.29
C TRP A 128 8.59 -6.53 -0.12
N GLU A 129 8.73 -7.75 -0.61
CA GLU A 129 9.97 -8.33 -1.10
C GLU A 129 10.58 -7.44 -2.21
N ARG A 130 9.72 -6.91 -3.10
CA ARG A 130 10.14 -5.97 -4.16
C ARG A 130 10.46 -4.58 -3.61
N ILE A 131 9.71 -4.12 -2.62
CA ILE A 131 10.00 -2.86 -1.92
C ILE A 131 11.36 -2.95 -1.21
N GLU A 132 11.63 -4.03 -0.50
CA GLU A 132 12.88 -4.27 0.23
C GLU A 132 14.08 -4.39 -0.71
N ALA A 133 13.92 -5.07 -1.85
CA ALA A 133 14.95 -5.14 -2.89
C ALA A 133 15.31 -3.77 -3.45
N PHE A 134 14.36 -2.83 -3.50
CA PHE A 134 14.59 -1.44 -3.90
C PHE A 134 15.33 -0.62 -2.82
N ILE A 135 15.34 -1.06 -1.56
CA ILE A 135 16.08 -0.39 -0.49
C ILE A 135 17.56 -0.81 -0.55
N PRO A 136 18.51 0.15 -0.56
CA PRO A 136 19.94 -0.15 -0.41
C PRO A 136 20.20 -1.01 0.83
N GLU A 137 21.09 -1.98 0.75
CA GLU A 137 21.33 -2.96 1.82
C GLU A 137 21.64 -2.30 3.18
N GLY A 138 22.51 -1.28 3.18
CA GLY A 138 22.85 -0.52 4.38
C GLY A 138 21.71 0.32 4.97
N CYS A 139 20.60 0.47 4.25
CA CYS A 139 19.40 1.19 4.68
C CYS A 139 18.21 0.26 4.96
N ARG A 140 18.37 -1.06 4.77
CA ARG A 140 17.33 -2.04 5.09
C ARG A 140 17.12 -2.12 6.60
N CYS A 141 15.91 -2.47 6.99
CA CYS A 141 15.58 -2.60 8.40
C CYS A 141 16.35 -3.79 9.02
N ASN A 142 16.91 -3.57 10.20
CA ASN A 142 17.55 -4.57 11.05
C ASN A 142 16.97 -4.43 12.47
N CYS A 143 15.68 -4.74 12.64
CA CYS A 143 15.02 -4.65 13.94
C CYS A 143 14.51 -6.01 14.40
N GLU A 144 14.43 -6.19 15.71
CA GLU A 144 13.86 -7.39 16.32
C GLU A 144 12.33 -7.31 16.54
N HIS A 145 11.66 -6.34 15.90
CA HIS A 145 10.24 -6.13 16.13
C HIS A 145 9.43 -7.29 15.50
N PRO A 146 8.61 -8.02 16.28
CA PRO A 146 7.92 -9.23 15.80
C PRO A 146 6.93 -8.95 14.66
N GLU A 147 6.33 -7.75 14.65
CA GLU A 147 5.42 -7.29 13.59
C GLU A 147 6.15 -6.56 12.45
N CYS A 148 7.47 -6.68 12.32
CA CYS A 148 8.22 -6.02 11.24
C CYS A 148 7.77 -6.54 9.87
N LEU A 149 7.62 -5.63 8.91
CA LEU A 149 7.20 -5.99 7.56
C LEU A 149 8.35 -6.45 6.67
N SER A 150 9.61 -6.20 7.07
CA SER A 150 10.84 -6.66 6.39
C SER A 150 10.94 -8.19 6.36
N PRO A 151 10.96 -8.85 5.19
CA PRO A 151 11.26 -10.26 5.02
C PRO A 151 12.58 -10.63 5.68
N THR A 152 13.60 -9.77 5.52
CA THR A 152 14.89 -9.95 6.16
C THR A 152 14.75 -9.99 7.69
N CYS A 153 14.06 -9.02 8.31
CA CYS A 153 13.81 -9.06 9.75
C CYS A 153 12.92 -10.24 10.18
N ARG A 154 11.89 -10.59 9.39
CA ARG A 154 10.98 -11.71 9.71
C ARG A 154 11.72 -13.04 9.72
N ALA A 155 12.52 -13.31 8.69
CA ALA A 155 13.35 -14.51 8.61
C ALA A 155 14.30 -14.61 9.80
N TYR A 156 15.02 -13.53 10.11
CA TYR A 156 15.91 -13.46 11.27
C TYR A 156 15.18 -13.71 12.60
N ASN A 157 14.03 -13.07 12.81
CA ASN A 157 13.24 -13.23 14.03
C ASN A 157 12.67 -14.66 14.16
N GLU A 158 12.21 -15.26 13.06
CA GLU A 158 11.71 -16.64 13.05
C GLU A 158 12.80 -17.67 13.37
N GLU A 159 14.00 -17.53 12.80
CA GLU A 159 15.14 -18.40 13.09
C GLU A 159 15.54 -18.34 14.56
N ARG A 160 15.59 -17.13 15.13
CA ARG A 160 15.91 -16.93 16.54
C ARG A 160 14.85 -17.50 17.48
N ILE A 161 13.56 -17.35 17.16
CA ILE A 161 12.47 -17.98 17.92
C ILE A 161 12.57 -19.52 17.86
N ARG A 162 12.98 -20.09 16.72
CA ARG A 162 13.23 -21.54 16.60
C ARG A 162 14.40 -21.96 17.47
N GLN A 163 15.50 -21.21 17.47
CA GLN A 163 16.66 -21.47 18.32
C GLN A 163 16.31 -21.40 19.82
N SER A 164 15.61 -20.35 20.27
CA SER A 164 15.20 -20.23 21.67
C SER A 164 14.25 -21.34 22.14
N LYS A 165 13.42 -21.88 21.24
CA LYS A 165 12.57 -23.05 21.54
C LYS A 165 13.39 -24.33 21.64
N ASN A 166 14.43 -24.49 20.84
CA ASN A 166 15.34 -25.64 20.93
C ASN A 166 16.22 -25.56 22.19
N ASP A 167 16.68 -24.37 22.55
CA ASP A 167 17.51 -24.14 23.75
C ASP A 167 16.69 -24.22 25.05
N GLY A 168 15.39 -23.90 24.99
CA GLY A 168 14.44 -24.01 26.10
C GLY A 168 13.90 -25.42 26.35
N ILE A 169 14.29 -26.43 25.55
CA ILE A 169 13.90 -27.85 25.74
C ILE A 169 14.90 -28.60 26.66
N PHE A 170 15.91 -27.91 27.22
CA PHE A 170 16.80 -28.45 28.26
C PHE A 170 16.60 -27.77 29.62
N CYS A 171 15.41 -27.89 30.20
CA CYS A 171 15.21 -27.73 31.64
C CYS A 171 14.15 -28.73 32.13
N GLY A 172 14.62 -29.85 32.69
CA GLY A 172 13.98 -30.65 33.75
C GLY A 172 12.64 -31.30 33.45
#